data_AF-A0A844EP03-F1
#
_entry.id   AF-A0A844EP03-F1
#
_cell.length_a   1.000
_cell.length_b   1.000
_cell.length_c   1.000
_cell.angle_alpha   90.00
_cell.angle_beta   90.00
_cell.angle_gamma   90.00
#
_symmetry.space_group_name_H-M   'P 1'
#
loop_
_entity.id
_entity.type
_entity.pdbx_description
1 polymer ?
#
loop_
_entity_poly.entity_id
_entity_poly.type
_entity_poly.pdbx_seq_one_letter_code
_entity_poly.pdbx_strand_id
1 'polypeptide(L)'
;MNEALIHKIHHDLPKIREKQIAETLKMLDEGDTVPFIARYRKERTENLDEVEIRDIQDAAHRIQTLDKRKEEVIKIIDEQQALTPELKKQIEQAPVLQQVEDLYLPYKQKRRTKATIAKERGLEPLAKAAVRFASDLSAQVKQAVDPDKELPDEAAVLAG
;
A
#
# COMPACT_ATOMS: atom_id res chain seq x y z
N MET A 1 15.52 6.21 -17.36
CA MET A 1 14.24 5.74 -17.91
C MET A 1 14.20 4.23 -17.77
N ASN A 2 13.12 3.64 -17.25
CA ASN A 2 13.08 2.22 -16.92
C ASN A 2 12.76 1.39 -18.18
N GLU A 3 13.77 0.79 -18.81
CA GLU A 3 13.61 -0.03 -20.02
C GLU A 3 12.64 -1.21 -19.82
N ALA A 4 12.65 -1.82 -18.63
CA ALA A 4 11.73 -2.92 -18.31
C ALA A 4 10.27 -2.46 -18.30
N LEU A 5 9.99 -1.23 -17.85
CA LEU A 5 8.64 -0.66 -17.89
C LEU A 5 8.18 -0.43 -19.33
N ILE A 6 9.05 0.12 -20.18
CA ILE A 6 8.75 0.34 -21.61
C ILE A 6 8.42 -0.97 -22.29
N HIS A 7 9.21 -2.01 -22.05
CA HIS A 7 8.99 -3.32 -22.64
C HIS A 7 7.66 -3.96 -22.18
N LYS A 8 7.31 -3.85 -20.88
CA LYS A 8 6.02 -4.31 -20.36
C LYS A 8 4.85 -3.54 -20.97
N ILE A 9 4.96 -2.22 -21.14
CA ILE A 9 3.91 -1.41 -21.79
C ILE A 9 3.78 -1.80 -23.26
N HIS A 10 4.88 -2.01 -23.98
CA HIS A 10 4.84 -2.45 -25.37
C HIS A 10 4.21 -3.84 -25.52
N HIS A 11 4.46 -4.76 -24.58
CA HIS A 11 3.79 -6.05 -24.53
C HIS A 11 2.26 -5.89 -24.42
N ASP A 12 1.78 -4.98 -23.57
CA ASP A 12 0.35 -4.70 -23.38
C ASP A 12 -0.25 -3.91 -24.55
N LEU A 13 0.54 -3.04 -25.20
CA LEU A 13 0.16 -2.15 -26.29
C LEU A 13 1.04 -2.39 -27.54
N PRO A 14 0.93 -3.54 -28.21
CA PRO A 14 1.86 -3.97 -29.26
C PRO A 14 1.87 -3.08 -30.51
N LYS A 15 0.84 -2.23 -30.68
CA LYS A 15 0.75 -1.27 -31.80
C LYS A 15 1.59 -0.02 -31.57
N ILE A 16 1.94 0.29 -30.32
CA ILE A 16 2.69 1.49 -29.96
C ILE A 16 4.15 1.10 -29.80
N ARG A 17 5.06 1.80 -30.50
CA ARG A 17 6.49 1.48 -30.46
C ARG A 17 7.12 1.92 -29.14
N GLU A 18 8.14 1.20 -28.70
CA GLU A 18 8.89 1.48 -27.46
C GLU A 18 9.41 2.92 -27.40
N LYS A 19 9.88 3.48 -28.52
CA LYS A 19 10.31 4.88 -28.61
C LYS A 19 9.17 5.88 -28.34
N GLN A 20 7.96 5.59 -28.82
CA GLN A 20 6.78 6.44 -28.60
C GLN A 20 6.34 6.39 -27.13
N ILE A 21 6.40 5.20 -26.52
CA ILE A 21 6.17 5.00 -25.09
C ILE A 21 7.20 5.81 -24.28
N ALA A 22 8.48 5.65 -24.59
CA ALA A 22 9.58 6.35 -23.94
C ALA A 22 9.42 7.88 -23.93
N GLU A 23 9.19 8.48 -25.10
CA GLU A 23 9.00 9.93 -25.21
C GLU A 23 7.73 10.40 -24.49
N THR A 24 6.64 9.63 -24.59
CA THR A 24 5.38 9.94 -23.91
C THR A 24 5.55 9.93 -22.40
N LEU A 25 6.17 8.88 -21.83
CA LEU A 25 6.44 8.78 -20.40
C LEU A 25 7.34 9.91 -19.92
N LYS A 26 8.39 10.23 -20.67
CA LYS A 26 9.28 11.36 -20.34
C LYS A 26 8.52 12.68 -20.24
N MET A 27 7.62 12.96 -21.18
CA MET A 27 6.81 14.19 -21.15
C MET A 27 5.82 14.20 -19.97
N LEU A 28 5.19 13.06 -19.68
CA LEU A 28 4.31 12.93 -18.51
C LEU A 28 5.08 13.16 -17.20
N ASP A 29 6.31 12.65 -17.09
CA ASP A 29 7.21 12.87 -15.95
C ASP A 29 7.66 14.34 -15.84
N GLU A 30 7.82 15.03 -16.97
CA GLU A 30 8.10 16.48 -17.05
C GLU A 30 6.87 17.35 -16.68
N GLY A 31 5.69 16.74 -16.51
CA GLY A 31 4.45 17.40 -16.12
C GLY A 31 3.53 17.80 -17.28
N ASP A 32 3.85 17.41 -18.52
CA ASP A 32 2.95 17.61 -19.65
C ASP A 32 1.68 16.76 -19.46
N THR A 33 0.51 17.33 -19.80
CA THR A 33 -0.77 16.61 -19.71
C THR A 33 -1.10 15.87 -21.00
N VAL A 34 -1.93 14.82 -20.94
CA VAL A 34 -2.36 14.05 -22.12
C VAL A 34 -2.91 14.95 -23.25
N PRO A 35 -3.85 15.90 -22.99
CA PRO A 35 -4.33 16.79 -24.04
C PRO A 35 -3.23 17.72 -24.59
N PHE A 36 -2.26 18.11 -23.76
CA PHE A 36 -1.14 18.96 -24.18
C PHE A 36 -0.19 18.19 -25.10
N ILE A 37 0.16 16.95 -24.77
CA ILE A 37 1.02 16.09 -25.59
C ILE A 37 0.33 15.83 -26.94
N ALA A 38 -0.94 15.42 -26.92
CA ALA A 38 -1.71 15.11 -28.13
C ALA A 38 -1.84 16.32 -29.08
N ARG A 39 -1.88 17.54 -28.55
CA ARG A 39 -2.03 18.77 -29.36
C ARG A 39 -0.71 19.38 -29.80
N TYR A 40 0.29 19.45 -28.90
CA TYR A 40 1.48 20.29 -29.08
C TYR A 40 2.81 19.51 -29.14
N ARG A 41 2.77 18.18 -29.03
CA ARG A 41 3.98 17.31 -29.01
C ARG A 41 3.92 16.15 -30.01
N LYS A 42 3.06 16.23 -31.03
CA LYS A 42 2.85 15.17 -32.03
C LYS A 42 4.12 14.67 -32.71
N GLU A 43 5.05 15.56 -33.03
CA GLU A 43 6.34 15.19 -33.65
C GLU A 43 7.19 14.31 -32.72
N ARG A 44 7.14 14.56 -31.40
CA ARG A 44 7.89 13.77 -30.40
C ARG A 44 7.29 12.39 -30.18
N THR A 45 5.96 12.27 -30.24
CA THR A 45 5.26 10.97 -30.11
C THR A 45 5.11 10.23 -31.43
N GLU A 46 5.58 10.79 -32.55
CA GLU A 46 5.35 10.27 -33.90
C GLU A 46 3.84 10.10 -34.22
N ASN A 47 3.06 11.14 -33.89
CA ASN A 47 1.63 11.31 -34.13
C ASN A 47 0.69 10.41 -33.34
N LEU A 48 1.04 10.03 -32.10
CA LEU A 48 0.06 9.40 -31.21
C LEU A 48 -1.14 10.30 -30.93
N ASP A 49 -2.32 9.71 -30.89
CA ASP A 49 -3.55 10.39 -30.51
C ASP A 49 -3.77 10.43 -28.99
N GLU A 50 -4.83 11.14 -28.57
CA GLU A 50 -5.14 11.32 -27.15
C GLU A 50 -5.48 10.00 -26.44
N VAL A 51 -6.09 9.04 -27.14
CA VAL A 51 -6.45 7.73 -26.60
C VAL A 51 -5.19 6.89 -26.41
N GLU A 52 -4.31 6.86 -27.41
CA GLU A 52 -3.04 6.12 -27.32
C GLU A 52 -2.13 6.66 -26.20
N ILE A 53 -2.07 7.99 -26.04
CA ILE A 53 -1.29 8.60 -24.95
C ILE A 53 -1.91 8.27 -23.58
N ARG A 54 -3.25 8.27 -23.47
CA ARG A 54 -3.98 7.85 -22.26
C ARG A 54 -3.70 6.38 -21.92
N ASP A 55 -3.75 5.50 -22.92
CA ASP A 55 -3.47 4.06 -22.76
C ASP A 55 -2.05 3.82 -22.23
N ILE A 56 -1.05 4.55 -22.75
CA ILE A 56 0.33 4.50 -22.22
C ILE A 56 0.36 4.94 -20.75
N GLN A 57 -0.30 6.05 -20.40
CA GLN A 57 -0.32 6.55 -19.03
C GLN A 57 -0.98 5.54 -18.07
N ASP A 58 -2.09 4.93 -18.48
CA ASP A 58 -2.81 3.95 -17.66
C ASP A 58 -2.04 2.64 -17.52
N ALA A 59 -1.42 2.16 -18.59
CA ALA A 59 -0.55 0.98 -18.55
C ALA A 59 0.65 1.22 -17.61
N ALA A 60 1.32 2.37 -17.73
CA ALA A 60 2.44 2.73 -16.88
C ALA A 60 2.03 2.78 -15.41
N HIS A 61 0.92 3.47 -15.11
CA HIS A 61 0.40 3.57 -13.74
C HIS A 61 0.05 2.20 -13.16
N ARG A 62 -0.63 1.34 -13.93
CA ARG A 62 -0.98 -0.02 -13.51
C ARG A 62 0.26 -0.86 -13.20
N ILE A 63 1.24 -0.87 -14.11
CA ILE A 63 2.47 -1.67 -13.95
C ILE A 63 3.27 -1.18 -12.75
N GLN A 64 3.48 0.13 -12.61
CA GLN A 64 4.20 0.70 -11.48
C GLN A 64 3.49 0.43 -10.14
N THR A 65 2.16 0.53 -10.12
CA THR A 65 1.36 0.21 -8.93
C THR A 65 1.52 -1.25 -8.53
N LEU A 66 1.47 -2.16 -9.51
CA LEU A 66 1.69 -3.58 -9.27
C LEU A 66 3.11 -3.87 -8.77
N ASP A 67 4.14 -3.36 -9.45
CA ASP A 67 5.54 -3.60 -9.10
C ASP A 67 5.85 -3.05 -7.70
N LYS A 68 5.42 -1.81 -7.40
CA LYS A 68 5.55 -1.23 -6.06
C LYS A 68 4.86 -2.08 -5.01
N ARG A 69 3.66 -2.58 -5.29
CA ARG A 69 2.93 -3.41 -4.32
C ARG A 69 3.61 -4.75 -4.07
N LYS A 70 4.17 -5.38 -5.11
CA LYS A 70 4.98 -6.60 -4.97
C LYS A 70 6.17 -6.38 -4.05
N GLU A 71 6.92 -5.29 -4.26
CA GLU A 71 8.07 -4.93 -3.43
C GLU A 71 7.67 -4.70 -1.97
N GLU A 72 6.58 -3.95 -1.73
CA GLU A 72 6.05 -3.72 -0.39
C GLU A 72 5.67 -5.04 0.31
N VAL A 73 4.94 -5.91 -0.37
CA VAL A 73 4.48 -7.19 0.20
C VAL A 73 5.67 -8.11 0.49
N ILE A 74 6.63 -8.22 -0.43
CA ILE A 74 7.86 -9.00 -0.22
C ILE A 74 8.58 -8.50 1.03
N LYS A 75 8.75 -7.18 1.17
CA LYS A 75 9.41 -6.57 2.33
C LYS A 75 8.66 -6.88 3.63
N ILE A 76 7.33 -6.72 3.65
CA ILE A 76 6.51 -7.01 4.85
C ILE A 76 6.62 -8.48 5.28
N ILE A 77 6.66 -9.42 4.32
CA ILE A 77 6.76 -10.85 4.61
C ILE A 77 8.18 -11.23 5.05
N ASP A 78 9.20 -10.59 4.46
CA ASP A 78 10.61 -10.77 4.84
C ASP A 78 10.88 -10.26 6.26
N GLU A 79 10.32 -9.11 6.63
CA GLU A 79 10.36 -8.56 7.98
C GLU A 79 9.72 -9.49 9.03
N GLN A 80 8.78 -10.35 8.61
CA GLN A 80 8.18 -11.40 9.44
C GLN A 80 8.99 -12.72 9.44
N GLN A 81 10.14 -12.76 8.75
CA GLN A 81 10.96 -13.95 8.55
C GLN A 81 10.19 -15.13 7.94
N ALA A 82 9.13 -14.84 7.18
CA ALA A 82 8.23 -15.83 6.60
C ALA A 82 8.36 -15.95 5.07
N LEU A 83 9.31 -15.23 4.46
CA LEU A 83 9.50 -15.19 3.01
C LEU A 83 10.31 -16.40 2.54
N THR A 84 9.66 -17.33 1.82
CA THR A 84 10.37 -18.41 1.13
C THR A 84 10.77 -18.01 -0.30
N PRO A 85 11.80 -18.64 -0.89
CA PRO A 85 12.16 -18.41 -2.30
C PRO A 85 11.00 -18.65 -3.27
N GLU A 86 10.18 -19.66 -2.99
CA GLU A 86 9.00 -20.01 -3.80
C GLU A 86 7.93 -18.92 -3.71
N LEU A 87 7.64 -18.42 -2.50
CA LEU A 87 6.67 -17.36 -2.27
C LEU A 87 7.12 -16.04 -2.90
N LYS A 88 8.40 -15.69 -2.75
CA LYS A 88 8.98 -14.51 -3.40
C LYS A 88 8.75 -14.57 -4.91
N LYS A 89 9.06 -15.72 -5.53
CA LYS A 89 8.84 -15.93 -6.96
C LYS A 89 7.36 -15.82 -7.35
N GLN A 90 6.45 -16.37 -6.56
CA GLN A 90 5.00 -16.25 -6.81
C GLN A 90 4.54 -14.78 -6.79
N ILE A 91 5.02 -14.00 -5.82
CA ILE A 91 4.69 -12.57 -5.72
C ILE A 91 5.28 -11.79 -6.91
N GLU A 92 6.55 -12.02 -7.25
CA GLU A 92 7.22 -11.37 -8.39
C GLU A 92 6.50 -11.66 -9.72
N GLN A 93 6.00 -12.89 -9.88
CA GLN A 93 5.33 -13.36 -11.10
C GLN A 93 3.81 -13.05 -11.13
N ALA A 94 3.24 -12.51 -10.06
CA ALA A 94 1.81 -12.20 -10.02
C ALA A 94 1.44 -11.19 -11.14
N PRO A 95 0.49 -11.50 -12.03
CA PRO A 95 0.14 -10.67 -13.18
C PRO A 95 -0.77 -9.50 -12.82
N VAL A 96 -1.47 -9.56 -11.69
CA VAL A 96 -2.46 -8.56 -11.27
C VAL A 96 -2.39 -8.31 -9.76
N LEU A 97 -2.84 -7.12 -9.36
CA LEU A 97 -2.82 -6.67 -7.96
C LEU A 97 -3.58 -7.62 -7.03
N GLN A 98 -4.71 -8.17 -7.49
CA GLN A 98 -5.52 -9.09 -6.71
C GLN A 98 -4.72 -10.33 -6.26
N GLN A 99 -3.92 -10.92 -7.16
CA GLN A 99 -3.12 -12.10 -6.82
C GLN A 99 -2.02 -11.77 -5.81
N VAL A 100 -1.45 -10.56 -5.86
CA VAL A 100 -0.51 -10.08 -4.84
C VAL A 100 -1.20 -9.97 -3.47
N GLU A 101 -2.43 -9.45 -3.44
CA GLU A 101 -3.22 -9.35 -2.19
C GLU A 101 -3.62 -10.73 -1.64
N ASP A 102 -3.98 -11.67 -2.51
CA ASP A 102 -4.33 -13.04 -2.09
C ASP A 102 -3.12 -13.75 -1.47
N LEU A 103 -1.93 -13.60 -2.06
CA LEU A 103 -0.67 -14.12 -1.50
C LEU A 103 -0.27 -13.43 -0.20
N TYR A 104 -0.55 -12.13 -0.06
CA TYR A 104 -0.26 -11.35 1.13
C TYR A 104 -1.22 -11.64 2.30
N LEU A 105 -2.46 -12.07 2.01
CA LEU A 105 -3.54 -12.19 2.99
C LEU A 105 -3.16 -12.94 4.28
N PRO A 106 -2.44 -14.08 4.25
CA PRO A 106 -2.04 -14.80 5.46
C PRO A 106 -1.06 -14.03 6.37
N TYR A 107 -0.27 -13.12 5.78
CA TYR A 107 0.78 -12.35 6.45
C TYR A 107 0.31 -10.96 6.86
N LYS A 108 -0.91 -10.59 6.49
CA LYS A 108 -1.49 -9.29 6.83
C LYS A 108 -1.71 -9.22 8.33
N GLN A 109 -0.87 -8.42 9.00
CA GLN A 109 -1.02 -8.17 10.42
C GLN A 109 -2.41 -7.59 10.69
N LYS A 110 -3.12 -8.18 11.66
CA LYS A 110 -4.33 -7.57 12.19
C LYS A 110 -3.93 -6.25 12.81
N ARG A 111 -4.55 -5.14 12.37
CA ARG A 111 -4.30 -3.83 12.98
C ARG A 111 -4.45 -3.97 14.49
N ARG A 112 -3.38 -3.66 15.25
CA ARG A 112 -3.49 -3.45 16.70
C ARG A 112 -4.35 -2.21 16.88
N THR A 113 -5.63 -2.43 17.14
CA THR A 113 -6.57 -1.35 17.43
C THR A 113 -6.26 -0.79 18.83
N LYS A 114 -6.70 0.43 19.13
CA LYS A 114 -6.62 0.97 20.49
C LYS A 114 -7.19 0.00 21.53
N ALA A 115 -8.31 -0.65 21.19
CA ALA A 115 -8.92 -1.69 22.03
C ALA A 115 -8.04 -2.94 22.20
N THR A 116 -7.34 -3.39 21.16
CA THR A 116 -6.40 -4.52 21.26
C THR A 116 -5.24 -4.17 22.19
N ILE A 117 -4.68 -2.97 22.03
CA ILE A 117 -3.59 -2.45 22.86
C ILE A 117 -4.06 -2.30 24.32
N ALA A 118 -5.24 -1.74 24.56
CA ALA A 118 -5.81 -1.60 25.90
C ALA A 118 -6.02 -2.95 26.60
N LYS A 119 -6.48 -3.97 25.87
CA LYS A 119 -6.59 -5.34 26.38
C LYS A 119 -5.23 -5.94 26.73
N GLU A 120 -4.22 -5.78 25.87
CA GLU A 120 -2.85 -6.23 26.13
C GLU A 120 -2.23 -5.55 27.36
N ARG A 121 -2.60 -4.28 27.60
CA ARG A 121 -2.23 -3.53 28.82
C ARG A 121 -3.04 -3.93 30.07
N GLY A 122 -3.99 -4.83 29.94
CA GLY A 122 -4.78 -5.37 31.05
C GLY A 122 -6.00 -4.53 31.44
N LEU A 123 -6.49 -3.64 30.58
CA LEU A 123 -7.65 -2.79 30.87
C LEU A 123 -9.01 -3.49 30.68
N GLU A 124 -9.03 -4.76 30.27
CA GLU A 124 -10.27 -5.51 30.05
C GLU A 124 -11.17 -5.62 31.30
N PRO A 125 -10.65 -5.90 32.52
CA PRO A 125 -11.46 -5.93 33.74
C PRO A 125 -12.10 -4.57 34.04
N LEU A 126 -11.35 -3.48 33.83
CA LEU A 126 -11.82 -2.11 34.05
C LEU A 126 -12.96 -1.75 33.09
N ALA A 127 -12.82 -2.09 31.81
CA ALA A 127 -13.89 -1.89 30.83
C ALA A 127 -15.16 -2.68 31.20
N LYS A 128 -15.02 -3.92 31.68
CA LYS A 128 -16.15 -4.73 32.19
C LYS A 128 -16.80 -4.12 33.42
N ALA A 129 -16.02 -3.54 34.33
CA ALA A 129 -16.53 -2.84 35.50
C ALA A 129 -17.30 -1.57 35.12
N ALA A 130 -16.79 -0.81 34.13
CA ALA A 130 -17.45 0.39 33.61
C ALA A 130 -18.83 0.07 33.01
N VAL A 131 -18.92 -0.98 32.18
CA VAL A 131 -20.20 -1.45 31.59
C VAL A 131 -21.21 -1.86 32.66
N ARG A 132 -20.74 -2.37 33.80
CA ARG A 132 -21.58 -2.78 34.94
C ARG A 132 -21.91 -1.64 35.91
N PHE A 133 -21.44 -0.42 35.64
CA PHE A 133 -21.57 0.73 36.53
C PHE A 133 -21.07 0.44 37.96
N ALA A 134 -19.93 -0.24 38.07
CA ALA A 134 -19.33 -0.55 39.37
C ALA A 134 -19.05 0.75 40.16
N SER A 135 -19.43 0.78 41.44
CA SER A 135 -19.31 1.96 42.30
C SER A 135 -17.86 2.31 42.66
N ASP A 136 -16.93 1.38 42.47
CA ASP A 136 -15.50 1.50 42.75
C ASP A 136 -14.66 1.80 41.50
N LEU A 137 -15.30 2.14 40.36
CA LEU A 137 -14.61 2.37 39.09
C LEU A 137 -13.45 3.37 39.19
N SER A 138 -13.64 4.49 39.92
CA SER A 138 -12.59 5.48 40.13
C SER A 138 -11.38 4.95 40.89
N ALA A 139 -11.57 4.00 41.81
CA ALA A 139 -10.47 3.34 42.51
C ALA A 139 -9.73 2.36 41.59
N GLN A 140 -10.47 1.63 40.74
CA GLN A 140 -9.89 0.71 39.76
C GLN A 140 -9.09 1.44 38.67
N VAL A 141 -9.54 2.63 38.22
CA VAL A 141 -8.78 3.48 37.27
C VAL A 141 -7.40 3.84 37.85
N LYS A 142 -7.36 4.26 39.13
CA LYS A 142 -6.09 4.60 39.80
C LYS A 142 -5.15 3.42 39.94
N GLN A 143 -5.69 2.22 40.18
CA GLN A 143 -4.91 0.99 40.29
C GLN A 143 -4.39 0.48 38.95
N ALA A 144 -5.03 0.88 37.84
CA ALA A 144 -4.63 0.50 36.48
C ALA A 144 -3.55 1.42 35.87
N VAL A 145 -3.14 2.49 36.58
CA VAL A 145 -2.01 3.32 36.17
C VAL A 145 -0.72 2.53 36.33
N ASP A 146 -0.05 2.28 35.22
CA ASP A 146 1.14 1.46 35.12
C ASP A 146 2.04 2.01 34.01
N PRO A 147 3.05 2.84 34.35
CA PRO A 147 3.97 3.42 33.38
C PRO A 147 4.70 2.37 32.54
N ASP A 148 4.97 1.18 33.10
CA ASP A 148 5.66 0.09 32.41
C ASP A 148 4.78 -0.56 31.33
N LYS A 149 3.45 -0.35 31.40
CA LYS A 149 2.48 -0.76 30.37
C LYS A 149 2.01 0.39 29.48
N GLU A 150 2.76 1.50 29.44
CA GLU A 150 2.40 2.70 28.68
C GLU A 150 1.05 3.31 29.14
N LEU A 151 0.75 3.20 30.44
CA LEU A 151 -0.40 3.82 31.12
C LEU A 151 0.10 4.79 32.20
N PRO A 152 0.68 5.94 31.83
CA PRO A 152 1.38 6.83 32.78
C PRO A 152 0.45 7.59 33.74
N ASP A 153 -0.83 7.76 33.39
CA ASP A 153 -1.80 8.50 34.17
C ASP A 153 -3.23 7.98 34.00
N GLU A 154 -4.16 8.47 34.82
CA GLU A 154 -5.58 8.09 34.78
C GLU A 154 -6.24 8.44 33.43
N ALA A 155 -5.76 9.47 32.73
CA ALA A 155 -6.30 9.88 31.44
C ALA A 155 -5.94 8.85 30.34
N ALA A 156 -4.71 8.33 30.36
CA ALA A 156 -4.25 7.27 29.48
C ALA A 156 -5.00 5.95 29.73
N VAL A 157 -5.32 5.65 31.00
CA VAL A 157 -6.15 4.50 31.39
C VAL A 157 -7.59 4.65 30.86
N LEU A 158 -8.20 5.82 30.98
CA LEU A 158 -9.57 6.08 30.50
C LEU A 158 -9.66 6.18 28.97
N ALA A 159 -8.57 6.56 28.30
CA ALA A 159 -8.50 6.65 26.84
C ALA A 159 -8.28 5.30 26.14
N GLY A 160 -7.83 4.28 26.89
CA GLY A 160 -7.65 2.90 26.42
C GLY A 160 -8.94 2.11 26.42
#